data_AF-A0AAD8PD90-F1
#
_entry.id   AF-A0AAD8PD90-F1
#
_cell.length_a   1.000
_cell.length_b   1.000
_cell.length_c   1.000
_cell.angle_alpha   90.00
_cell.angle_beta   90.00
_cell.angle_gamma   90.00
#
_symmetry.space_group_name_H-M   'P 1'
#
loop_
_entity.id
_entity.type
_entity.pdbx_description
1 polymer ?
#
loop_
_entity_poly.entity_id
_entity_poly.type
_entity_poly.pdbx_seq_one_letter_code
_entity_poly.pdbx_strand_id
1 'polypeptide(L)'
;MEAPLDRVESFEATIAVVDRTLSTTEVESLAAIRSAYTMCTAESGPLLQYLGAGYYVKRAPMSVKSDLEKKLKKAKEEAEKSAAKPVAEDKATKEADDTIEIVERYDSSDE
;
A
#
# COMPACT_ATOMS: atom_id res chain seq x y z
N MET A 1 4.60 -6.66 -11.13
CA MET A 1 3.66 -6.88 -10.02
C MET A 1 4.18 -6.00 -8.90
N GLU A 2 3.53 -4.87 -8.60
CA GLU A 2 3.99 -3.96 -7.52
C GLU A 2 3.97 -4.67 -6.17
N ALA A 3 4.98 -4.41 -5.33
CA ALA A 3 5.02 -4.99 -4.00
C ALA A 3 3.85 -4.43 -3.15
N PRO A 4 3.34 -5.19 -2.16
CA PRO A 4 2.24 -4.74 -1.31
C PRO A 4 2.54 -3.42 -0.58
N LEU A 5 3.80 -3.19 -0.19
CA LEU A 5 4.25 -1.98 0.49
C LEU A 5 4.24 -0.75 -0.42
N ASP A 6 4.71 -0.89 -1.67
CA ASP A 6 4.71 0.19 -2.67
C ASP A 6 3.28 0.73 -2.90
N ARG A 7 2.27 -0.14 -2.81
CA ARG A 7 0.87 0.25 -2.94
C ARG A 7 0.36 1.04 -1.74
N VAL A 8 0.79 0.69 -0.53
CA VAL A 8 0.42 1.43 0.70
C VAL A 8 0.97 2.85 0.61
N GLU A 9 2.25 3.00 0.29
CA GLU A 9 2.90 4.30 0.13
C GLU A 9 2.24 5.13 -0.98
N SER A 10 1.93 4.51 -2.12
CA SER A 10 1.23 5.17 -3.22
C SER A 10 -0.15 5.69 -2.83
N PHE A 11 -0.94 4.90 -2.09
CA PHE A 11 -2.26 5.33 -1.62
C PHE A 11 -2.17 6.46 -0.59
N GLU A 12 -1.23 6.38 0.36
CA GLU A 12 -1.02 7.45 1.36
C GLU A 12 -0.58 8.75 0.71
N ALA A 13 0.39 8.70 -0.22
CA ALA A 13 0.82 9.85 -0.99
C ALA A 13 -0.33 10.47 -1.79
N THR A 14 -1.16 9.64 -2.42
CA THR A 14 -2.31 10.13 -3.19
C THR A 14 -3.36 10.78 -2.29
N ILE A 15 -3.66 10.20 -1.12
CA ILE A 15 -4.61 10.78 -0.16
C ILE A 15 -4.12 12.15 0.32
N ALA A 16 -2.83 12.28 0.64
CA ALA A 16 -2.24 13.56 1.06
C ALA A 16 -2.38 14.65 -0.03
N VAL A 17 -2.21 14.28 -1.30
CA VAL A 17 -2.45 15.20 -2.43
C VAL A 17 -3.92 15.60 -2.51
N VAL A 18 -4.85 14.66 -2.37
CA VAL A 18 -6.29 14.95 -2.37
C VAL A 18 -6.66 15.91 -1.23
N ASP A 19 -6.09 15.72 -0.03
CA ASP A 19 -6.33 16.62 1.11
C ASP A 19 -5.82 18.04 0.88
N ARG A 20 -4.68 18.17 0.18
CA ARG A 20 -4.18 19.48 -0.26
C ARG A 20 -5.13 20.16 -1.25
N THR A 21 -5.69 19.40 -2.20
CA THR A 21 -6.68 19.94 -3.15
C THR A 21 -8.02 20.29 -2.49
N LEU A 22 -8.38 19.67 -1.37
CA LEU A 22 -9.61 20.00 -0.64
C LEU A 22 -9.50 21.30 0.18
N SER A 23 -8.29 21.70 0.56
CA SER A 23 -8.02 22.85 1.42
C SER A 23 -7.70 24.14 0.65
N THR A 24 -7.46 24.04 -0.65
CA THR A 24 -7.06 25.16 -1.52
C THR A 24 -7.88 25.14 -2.80
N THR A 25 -7.97 26.25 -3.53
CA THR A 25 -8.62 26.29 -4.85
C THR A 25 -7.67 25.95 -5.98
N GLU A 26 -6.38 26.20 -5.79
CA GLU A 26 -5.32 25.98 -6.76
C GLU A 26 -4.03 25.56 -6.05
N VAL A 27 -3.26 24.68 -6.69
CA VAL A 27 -1.98 24.18 -6.17
C VAL A 27 -0.91 24.28 -7.26
N GLU A 28 0.13 25.08 -7.02
CA GLU A 28 1.34 25.04 -7.85
C GLU A 28 1.99 23.65 -7.78
N SER A 29 2.21 23.06 -8.95
CA SER A 29 2.59 21.66 -9.11
C SER A 29 3.62 21.48 -10.23
N LEU A 30 4.37 20.39 -10.17
CA LEU A 30 5.24 19.94 -11.25
C LEU A 30 4.57 18.78 -11.99
N ALA A 31 4.21 19.01 -13.26
CA ALA A 31 3.72 17.94 -14.13
C ALA A 31 4.89 17.23 -14.80
N ALA A 32 4.93 15.91 -14.67
CA ALA A 32 5.88 15.07 -15.40
C ALA A 32 5.39 14.86 -16.84
N ILE A 33 6.23 15.23 -17.82
CA ILE A 33 5.99 15.00 -19.24
C ILE A 33 7.16 14.20 -19.78
N ARG A 34 6.94 12.89 -19.99
CA ARG A 34 7.98 11.92 -20.35
C ARG A 34 9.13 11.93 -19.32
N SER A 35 10.30 12.42 -19.69
CA SER A 35 11.51 12.51 -18.85
C SER A 35 11.81 13.92 -18.36
N ALA A 36 10.87 14.86 -18.53
CA ALA A 36 11.00 16.25 -18.12
C ALA A 36 9.88 16.66 -17.17
N TYR A 37 10.06 17.78 -16.48
CA TYR A 37 9.07 18.38 -15.60
C TYR A 37 8.75 19.79 -16.05
N THR A 38 7.49 20.19 -15.93
CA THR A 38 7.05 21.57 -16.15
C THR A 38 6.24 22.07 -14.96
N MET A 39 6.38 23.36 -14.66
CA MET A 39 5.51 24.03 -13.68
C MET A 39 4.11 24.16 -14.27
N CYS A 40 3.09 23.91 -13.44
CA CYS A 40 1.69 24.12 -13.76
C CYS A 40 0.89 24.45 -12.50
N THR A 41 -0.28 25.06 -12.69
CA THR A 41 -1.27 25.23 -11.62
C THR A 41 -2.33 24.15 -11.76
N ALA A 42 -2.56 23.39 -10.70
CA ALA A 42 -3.62 22.40 -10.63
C ALA A 42 -4.83 23.00 -9.93
N GLU A 43 -5.97 23.09 -10.63
CA GLU A 43 -7.24 23.52 -10.04
C GLU A 43 -7.84 22.43 -9.16
N SER A 44 -8.38 22.86 -8.02
CA SER A 44 -9.13 22.01 -7.11
C SER A 44 -10.53 21.77 -7.69
N GLY A 45 -10.73 20.57 -8.23
CA GLY A 45 -11.95 20.21 -8.94
C GLY A 45 -12.17 18.71 -8.99
N PRO A 46 -13.09 18.23 -9.84
CA PRO A 46 -13.31 16.81 -10.00
C PRO A 46 -12.03 16.11 -10.50
N LEU A 47 -11.62 15.07 -9.80
CA LEU A 47 -10.41 14.30 -10.10
C LEU A 47 -10.73 13.22 -11.14
N LEU A 48 -9.75 12.93 -12.00
CA LEU A 48 -9.82 11.81 -12.92
C LEU A 48 -9.37 10.53 -12.20
N GLN A 49 -10.29 9.60 -12.02
CA GLN A 49 -10.02 8.28 -11.45
C GLN A 49 -9.94 7.23 -12.56
N TYR A 50 -8.85 6.46 -12.58
CA TYR A 50 -8.70 5.31 -13.47
C TYR A 50 -9.48 4.10 -12.94
N LEU A 51 -10.31 3.48 -13.78
CA LEU A 51 -11.11 2.30 -13.44
C LEU A 51 -10.58 0.99 -14.02
N GLY A 52 -9.55 1.05 -14.87
CA GLY A 52 -9.08 -0.11 -15.64
C GLY A 52 -9.53 -0.07 -17.10
N ALA A 53 -8.95 -0.94 -17.92
CA ALA A 53 -9.28 -1.10 -19.35
C ALA A 53 -9.31 0.21 -20.16
N GLY A 54 -8.46 1.19 -19.81
CA GLY A 54 -8.42 2.49 -20.48
C GLY A 54 -9.52 3.48 -20.07
N TYR A 55 -10.39 3.13 -19.11
CA TYR A 55 -11.48 3.99 -18.68
C TYR A 55 -11.08 4.93 -17.53
N TYR A 56 -11.46 6.20 -17.70
CA TYR A 56 -11.31 7.26 -16.69
C TYR A 56 -12.67 7.89 -16.41
N VAL A 57 -12.93 8.20 -15.15
CA VAL A 57 -14.15 8.87 -14.71
C VAL A 57 -13.80 10.11 -13.89
N LYS A 58 -14.53 11.20 -14.11
CA LYS A 58 -14.46 12.39 -13.26
C LYS A 58 -15.28 12.15 -11.99
N ARG A 59 -14.68 12.30 -10.82
CA ARG A 59 -15.37 12.15 -9.53
C ARG A 59 -15.04 13.30 -8.58
N ALA A 60 -15.94 13.57 -7.65
CA ALA A 60 -15.70 14.51 -6.57
C ALA A 60 -14.50 14.05 -5.72
N PRO A 61 -13.61 14.97 -5.29
CA PRO A 61 -12.42 14.61 -4.51
C PRO A 61 -12.73 13.77 -3.26
N MET A 62 -13.80 14.09 -2.54
CA MET A 62 -14.23 13.35 -1.34
C MET A 62 -14.58 11.88 -1.64
N SER A 63 -15.22 11.61 -2.78
CA SER A 63 -15.53 10.24 -3.20
C SER A 63 -14.25 9.46 -3.52
N VAL A 64 -13.29 10.10 -4.19
CA VAL A 64 -11.99 9.49 -4.51
C VAL A 64 -11.20 9.22 -3.24
N LYS A 65 -11.19 10.16 -2.27
CA LYS A 65 -10.56 9.98 -0.96
C LYS A 65 -11.12 8.75 -0.23
N SER A 66 -12.44 8.66 -0.10
CA SER A 66 -13.08 7.50 0.57
C SER A 66 -12.75 6.17 -0.11
N ASP A 67 -12.70 6.14 -1.44
CA ASP A 67 -12.31 4.95 -2.19
C ASP A 67 -10.84 4.57 -1.95
N LEU A 68 -9.94 5.56 -1.90
CA LEU A 68 -8.52 5.36 -1.61
C LEU A 68 -8.29 4.87 -0.17
N GLU A 69 -8.99 5.41 0.82
CA GLU A 69 -8.91 4.96 2.22
C GLU A 69 -9.36 3.50 2.38
N LYS A 70 -10.42 3.09 1.67
CA LYS A 70 -10.86 1.68 1.64
C LYS A 70 -9.81 0.77 1.01
N LYS A 71 -9.14 1.23 -0.06
CA LYS A 71 -8.05 0.49 -0.72
C LYS A 71 -6.81 0.42 0.17
N LEU A 72 -6.47 1.50 0.85
CA LEU A 72 -5.37 1.56 1.82
C LEU A 72 -5.58 0.56 2.95
N LYS A 73 -6.77 0.53 3.54
CA LYS A 73 -7.12 -0.42 4.60
C LYS A 73 -6.91 -1.87 4.13
N LYS A 74 -7.43 -2.21 2.96
CA LYS A 74 -7.24 -3.55 2.37
C LYS A 74 -5.76 -3.87 2.09
N ALA A 75 -5.02 -2.92 1.55
CA ALA A 75 -3.59 -3.10 1.25
C ALA A 75 -2.76 -3.31 2.53
N LYS A 76 -3.08 -2.59 3.62
CA LYS A 76 -2.47 -2.81 4.94
C LYS A 76 -2.80 -4.20 5.51
N GLU A 77 -4.06 -4.61 5.46
CA GLU A 77 -4.47 -5.96 5.86
C GLU A 77 -3.79 -7.07 5.04
N GLU A 78 -3.60 -6.86 3.74
CA GLU A 78 -2.87 -7.79 2.86
C GLU A 78 -1.36 -7.82 3.19
N ALA A 79 -0.76 -6.67 3.45
CA ALA A 79 0.65 -6.57 3.86
C ALA A 79 0.91 -7.30 5.19
N GLU A 80 0.05 -7.11 6.19
CA GLU A 80 0.13 -7.80 7.49
C GLU A 80 -0.03 -9.32 7.34
N LYS A 81 -0.97 -9.78 6.53
CA LYS A 81 -1.14 -11.22 6.23
C LYS A 81 0.04 -11.82 5.49
N SER A 82 0.72 -11.04 4.65
CA SER A 82 1.93 -11.48 3.96
C SER A 82 3.14 -11.58 4.89
N ALA A 83 3.23 -10.70 5.89
CA ALA A 83 4.26 -10.74 6.94
C ALA A 83 4.03 -11.87 7.95
N ALA A 84 2.78 -12.31 8.12
CA ALA A 84 2.38 -13.36 9.07
C ALA A 84 2.40 -14.80 8.50
N LYS A 85 2.80 -15.03 7.24
CA LYS A 85 3.02 -16.41 6.77
C LYS A 85 4.31 -16.94 7.39
N PRO A 86 4.26 -17.94 8.30
CA PRO A 86 5.47 -18.67 8.62
C PRO A 86 5.97 -19.30 7.32
N VAL A 87 7.25 -19.07 7.04
CA VAL A 87 8.01 -19.86 6.08
C VAL A 87 7.75 -21.31 6.45
N ALA A 88 6.97 -22.01 5.62
CA ALA A 88 6.83 -23.45 5.77
C ALA A 88 8.24 -24.01 5.63
N GLU A 89 8.77 -24.54 6.73
CA GLU A 89 10.04 -25.24 6.77
C GLU A 89 10.01 -26.35 5.72
N ASP A 90 10.75 -26.16 4.63
CA ASP A 90 11.14 -27.26 3.76
C ASP A 90 12.07 -28.17 4.56
N LYS A 91 11.52 -29.23 5.15
CA LYS A 91 12.30 -30.36 5.63
C LYS A 91 12.65 -31.26 4.44
N ALA A 92 13.94 -31.30 4.09
CA ALA A 92 14.60 -32.51 3.59
C ALA A 92 16.14 -32.44 3.74
N THR A 93 16.62 -32.88 4.91
CA THR A 93 17.72 -33.87 5.17
C THR A 93 18.80 -34.07 4.08
N LYS A 94 20.14 -34.13 4.31
CA LYS A 94 21.01 -34.66 5.39
C LYS A 94 22.45 -34.08 5.21
N GLU A 95 23.21 -33.87 6.29
CA GLU A 95 24.40 -34.69 6.65
C GLU A 95 25.11 -34.17 7.93
N ALA A 96 25.34 -35.13 8.83
CA ALA A 96 26.35 -35.24 9.88
C ALA A 96 26.62 -34.07 10.87
N ASP A 97 26.34 -34.40 12.13
CA ASP A 97 27.15 -34.03 13.31
C ASP A 97 26.93 -32.69 13.98
N ASP A 98 25.70 -32.33 14.31
CA ASP A 98 25.47 -31.33 15.35
C ASP A 98 24.29 -31.69 16.26
N THR A 99 24.58 -31.64 17.56
CA THR A 99 23.69 -31.98 18.66
C THR A 99 22.45 -31.08 18.63
N ILE A 100 21.26 -31.68 18.61
CA ILE A 100 19.99 -30.95 18.73
C ILE A 100 19.62 -30.89 20.21
N GLU A 101 19.76 -29.71 20.83
CA GLU A 101 19.16 -29.47 22.14
C GLU A 101 17.64 -29.38 22.01
N ILE A 102 16.93 -30.37 22.57
CA ILE A 102 15.48 -30.35 22.68
C ILE A 102 15.12 -29.60 23.96
N VAL A 103 14.72 -28.34 23.82
CA VAL A 103 14.12 -27.57 24.93
C VAL A 103 12.63 -27.91 24.99
N GLU A 104 12.25 -28.83 25.86
CA GLU A 104 10.84 -29.10 26.18
C GLU A 104 10.30 -27.95 27.03
N ARG A 105 9.46 -27.09 26.44
CA ARG A 105 8.69 -26.11 27.21
C ARG A 105 7.39 -26.77 27.66
N TYR A 106 7.32 -27.14 28.94
CA TYR A 106 6.05 -27.47 29.59
C TYR A 106 5.25 -26.18 29.75
N ASP A 107 4.16 -26.06 29.00
CA ASP A 107 3.14 -25.04 29.28
C ASP A 107 2.37 -25.53 30.50
N SER A 108 2.77 -25.08 31.70
CA SER A 108 1.99 -25.28 32.92
C SER A 108 0.77 -24.38 32.86
N SER A 109 -0.24 -24.84 32.11
CA SER A 109 -1.62 -24.42 32.34
C SER A 109 -2.05 -24.97 33.70
N ASP A 110 -1.91 -24.16 34.76
CA ASP A 110 -2.53 -24.40 36.07
C ASP A 110 -2.78 -23.05 36.76
N GLU A 111 -3.98 -22.49 36.53
CA GLU A 111 -5.04 -22.28 37.55
C GLU A 111 -6.28 -21.61 36.93
#